data_AF-A0A382E6G3-F1
#
_entry.id   AF-A0A382E6G3-F1
#
_cell.length_a   1.000
_cell.length_b   1.000
_cell.length_c   1.000
_cell.angle_alpha   90.00
_cell.angle_beta   90.00
_cell.angle_gamma   90.00
#
_symmetry.space_group_name_H-M   'P 1'
#
loop_
_entity.id
_entity.type
_entity.pdbx_description
1 polymer ?
#
loop_
_entity_poly.entity_id
_entity_poly.type
_entity_poly.pdbx_seq_one_letter_code
_entity_poly.pdbx_strand_id
1 'polypeptide(L)'
;MNTLVYPLPQSPIKETSATGNTVSYTFKKVEKSLSSDSSGKLTITLSNPNYRFMPAAGTLSATNARENFIVIVNANSSAQTFTNAVGSGIAMSPAVNSSFRLLTDGDYLDLGAVNDAGTKIRPVTISSSAPTRTSVDIYCNTHAAFVADVIYTVESSSVKKEPGPRTKSLVAGNTTHIVTYSGVVPQTTVASGQFYFATPNQTQTGTDTLTVSDAFNLVKVVDSGQPFIEVSNTMMTSTTNDITSNYTFISGQKDNFYDHGSIKLKPGRSGPKGKIMVVVDHFQWDGGEGYHSVDSYPTAGSYNGGSNTFSYSVIPEFTSPSSGETFSLRDCIDLRPRRENESNDLSANTTAIEGIPTPDPDGSITASFSYYLSRVDKMTLTKDRKMKVLKGEPALNPIAPPDDEDSMTLYVLNIPAYTFALADITTRYIDNKRFTMRDIGKLEKRIERLEYYTSLTILEKETAARDFTTGVATDSLFNPRGAAFKSGMLVDSFSGHSVGDVMNDDYNISIEYATKEMRPGFYYDNHRFTYSLGYSNNVTKTGDLITLPYTDTNYVQQPLSSNTVAINPFN
;
A
#
# COMPACT_ATOMS: atom_id res chain seq x y z
N MET A 1 13.38 -16.39 1.52
CA MET A 1 13.12 -14.97 1.80
C MET A 1 14.37 -14.39 2.48
N ASN A 2 15.39 -14.01 1.70
CA ASN A 2 16.67 -13.52 2.22
C ASN A 2 16.77 -11.99 2.12
N THR A 3 15.66 -11.29 2.34
CA THR A 3 15.61 -9.82 2.24
C THR A 3 15.50 -9.20 3.63
N LEU A 4 16.26 -8.13 3.86
CA LEU A 4 16.13 -7.27 5.06
C LEU A 4 15.24 -6.05 4.77
N VAL A 5 14.38 -6.15 3.76
CA VAL A 5 13.35 -5.17 3.41
C VAL A 5 12.01 -5.70 3.87
N TYR A 6 11.39 -5.02 4.83
CA TYR A 6 10.13 -5.43 5.45
C TYR A 6 9.00 -4.51 4.97
N PRO A 7 8.17 -4.94 4.01
CA PRO A 7 7.02 -4.15 3.56
C PRO A 7 5.99 -4.01 4.69
N LEU A 8 5.45 -2.80 4.84
CA LEU A 8 4.38 -2.52 5.78
C LEU A 8 3.02 -2.96 5.18
N PRO A 9 2.05 -3.35 6.02
CA PRO A 9 0.81 -3.97 5.54
C PRO A 9 -0.17 -3.00 4.88
N GLN A 10 0.09 -1.69 4.94
CA GLN A 10 -0.70 -0.64 4.29
C GLN A 10 0.20 0.19 3.39
N SER A 11 -0.36 0.78 2.34
CA SER A 11 0.33 1.68 1.41
C SER A 11 -0.70 2.66 0.84
N PRO A 12 -0.32 3.92 0.54
CA PRO A 12 1.01 4.50 0.70
C PRO A 12 1.30 5.00 2.13
N ILE A 13 2.46 4.67 2.67
CA ILE A 13 2.91 5.08 4.01
C ILE A 13 3.30 6.55 4.00
N LYS A 14 2.72 7.36 4.88
CA LYS A 14 3.01 8.79 5.00
C LYS A 14 4.27 9.04 5.81
N GLU A 15 4.37 8.40 6.97
CA GLU A 15 5.46 8.57 7.94
C GLU A 15 5.45 7.40 8.92
N THR A 16 6.63 7.01 9.41
CA THR A 16 6.82 6.02 10.48
C THR A 16 7.13 6.67 11.84
N SER A 17 7.43 7.98 11.86
CA SER A 17 7.87 8.69 13.07
C SER A 17 6.98 9.86 13.51
N ALA A 18 5.67 9.81 13.27
CA ALA A 18 4.74 10.94 13.49
C ALA A 18 4.84 11.62 14.88
N THR A 19 5.08 10.84 15.94
CA THR A 19 5.26 11.31 17.33
C THR A 19 6.65 10.97 17.90
N GLY A 20 7.62 10.74 17.02
CA GLY A 20 8.93 10.15 17.32
C GLY A 20 9.04 8.74 16.75
N ASN A 21 10.23 8.12 16.85
CA ASN A 21 10.42 6.76 16.39
C ASN A 21 9.48 5.79 17.11
N THR A 22 8.78 4.97 16.34
CA THR A 22 7.84 3.95 16.83
C THR A 22 8.32 2.53 16.57
N VAL A 23 9.34 2.37 15.74
CA VAL A 23 9.88 1.07 15.33
C VAL A 23 10.78 0.55 16.45
N SER A 24 10.46 -0.65 16.93
CA SER A 24 11.15 -1.33 18.01
C SER A 24 11.47 -2.76 17.59
N TYR A 25 12.72 -3.16 17.76
CA TYR A 25 13.19 -4.52 17.50
C TYR A 25 14.41 -4.82 18.39
N THR A 26 14.75 -6.10 18.49
CA THR A 26 15.95 -6.57 19.17
C THR A 26 17.08 -6.77 18.18
N PHE A 27 18.29 -6.44 18.58
CA PHE A 27 19.47 -6.58 17.72
C PHE A 27 20.71 -6.82 18.59
N LYS A 28 21.78 -7.31 17.95
CA LYS A 28 23.05 -7.54 18.61
C LYS A 28 24.02 -6.38 18.36
N LYS A 29 24.76 -5.99 19.40
CA LYS A 29 25.91 -5.09 19.32
C LYS A 29 27.18 -5.83 19.72
N VAL A 30 28.32 -5.26 19.39
CA VAL A 30 29.64 -5.82 19.71
C VAL A 30 30.45 -4.77 20.44
N GLU A 31 30.96 -5.13 21.61
CA GLU A 31 32.06 -4.42 22.28
C GLU A 31 33.37 -5.10 21.88
N LYS A 32 34.26 -4.38 21.22
CA LYS A 32 35.55 -4.93 20.77
C LYS A 32 36.64 -4.60 21.77
N SER A 33 37.57 -5.53 21.95
CA SER A 33 38.77 -5.37 22.76
C SER A 33 38.48 -4.92 24.20
N LEU A 34 37.44 -5.49 24.82
CA LEU A 34 37.06 -5.20 26.19
C LEU A 34 38.00 -5.91 27.16
N SER A 35 38.69 -5.13 27.99
CA SER A 35 39.56 -5.65 29.04
C SER A 35 38.75 -6.03 30.29
N SER A 36 39.00 -7.22 30.83
CA SER A 36 38.45 -7.64 32.11
C SER A 36 39.22 -7.04 33.28
N ASP A 37 38.64 -7.08 34.48
CA ASP A 37 39.40 -6.92 35.72
C ASP A 37 40.28 -8.16 36.01
N SER A 38 41.04 -8.12 37.11
CA SER A 38 41.94 -9.21 37.52
C SER A 38 41.23 -10.51 37.90
N SER A 39 39.92 -10.48 38.14
CA SER A 39 39.07 -11.65 38.41
C SER A 39 38.35 -12.18 37.15
N GLY A 40 38.56 -11.54 36.00
CA GLY A 40 37.90 -11.90 34.75
C GLY A 40 36.50 -11.32 34.62
N LYS A 41 36.16 -10.26 35.35
CA LYS A 41 34.88 -9.57 35.16
C LYS A 41 34.97 -8.59 34.00
N LEU A 42 34.12 -8.77 33.00
CA LEU A 42 33.89 -7.82 31.92
C LEU A 42 32.66 -6.97 32.26
N THR A 43 32.79 -5.65 32.22
CA THR A 43 31.68 -4.72 32.47
C THR A 43 31.40 -3.92 31.21
N ILE A 44 30.15 -3.96 30.73
CA ILE A 44 29.70 -3.15 29.61
C ILE A 44 28.63 -2.19 30.13
N THR A 45 28.74 -0.91 29.77
CA THR A 45 27.71 0.10 30.03
C THR A 45 27.26 0.67 28.70
N LEU A 46 25.95 0.67 28.44
CA LEU A 46 25.39 1.17 27.20
C LEU A 46 25.63 2.68 27.10
N SER A 47 26.27 3.09 26.01
CA SER A 47 26.52 4.51 25.72
C SER A 47 25.23 5.27 25.37
N ASN A 48 24.24 4.60 24.78
CA ASN A 48 22.94 5.18 24.49
C ASN A 48 21.95 4.87 25.63
N PRO A 49 21.42 5.88 26.33
CA PRO A 49 20.47 5.68 27.43
C PRO A 49 19.11 5.12 26.99
N ASN A 50 18.85 5.09 25.68
CA ASN A 50 17.61 4.56 25.10
C ASN A 50 17.72 3.08 24.70
N TYR A 51 18.84 2.41 25.00
CA TYR A 51 18.97 0.96 24.86
C TYR A 51 18.89 0.26 26.22
N ARG A 52 18.52 -1.02 26.20
CA ARG A 52 18.48 -1.88 27.38
C ARG A 52 19.00 -3.27 27.04
N PHE A 53 19.81 -3.86 27.91
CA PHE A 53 20.29 -5.24 27.75
C PHE A 53 19.15 -6.25 27.90
N MET A 54 19.05 -7.22 27.01
CA MET A 54 18.08 -8.33 27.11
C MET A 54 18.59 -9.46 28.03
N PRO A 55 17.69 -10.29 28.60
CA PRO A 55 16.22 -10.17 28.56
C PRO A 55 15.63 -9.45 29.78
N ALA A 56 16.28 -9.50 30.95
CA ALA A 56 15.77 -8.95 32.20
C ALA A 56 16.91 -8.53 33.14
N ALA A 57 16.60 -7.69 34.13
CA ALA A 57 17.57 -7.30 35.16
C ALA A 57 17.87 -8.46 36.13
N GLY A 58 19.04 -8.40 36.77
CA GLY A 58 19.51 -9.41 37.72
C GLY A 58 20.38 -10.48 37.09
N THR A 59 20.69 -11.52 37.86
CA THR A 59 21.52 -12.64 37.39
C THR A 59 20.71 -13.53 36.45
N LEU A 60 21.23 -13.73 35.24
CA LEU A 60 20.55 -14.47 34.17
C LEU A 60 20.53 -15.98 34.43
N SER A 61 19.56 -16.67 33.83
CA SER A 61 19.57 -18.14 33.70
C SER A 61 20.69 -18.58 32.74
N ALA A 62 21.10 -19.85 32.81
CA ALA A 62 22.11 -20.40 31.91
C ALA A 62 21.70 -20.26 30.43
N THR A 63 20.42 -20.50 30.13
CA THR A 63 19.84 -20.33 28.79
C THR A 63 19.93 -18.88 28.32
N ASN A 64 19.43 -17.93 29.14
CA ASN A 64 19.40 -16.52 28.76
C ASN A 64 20.80 -15.94 28.58
N ALA A 65 21.77 -16.34 29.42
CA ALA A 65 23.15 -15.91 29.29
C ALA A 65 23.77 -16.40 27.98
N ARG A 66 23.54 -17.67 27.60
CA ARG A 66 24.07 -18.26 26.37
C ARG A 66 23.46 -17.67 25.09
N GLU A 67 22.19 -17.33 25.12
CA GLU A 67 21.47 -16.79 23.96
C GLU A 67 21.81 -15.31 23.70
N ASN A 68 21.87 -14.51 24.77
CA ASN A 68 21.95 -13.05 24.67
C ASN A 68 23.40 -12.52 24.65
N PHE A 69 24.38 -13.29 25.13
CA PHE A 69 25.77 -12.85 25.27
C PHE A 69 26.74 -13.90 24.72
N ILE A 70 27.75 -13.45 23.98
CA ILE A 70 28.83 -14.27 23.43
C ILE A 70 30.13 -13.56 23.78
N VAL A 71 31.07 -14.29 24.39
CA VAL A 71 32.39 -13.78 24.73
C VAL A 71 33.44 -14.58 23.96
N ILE A 72 34.24 -13.88 23.18
CA ILE A 72 35.33 -14.43 22.37
C ILE A 72 36.63 -13.80 22.85
N VAL A 73 37.60 -14.61 23.24
CA VAL A 73 38.92 -14.11 23.63
C VAL A 73 39.63 -13.53 22.39
N ASN A 74 40.15 -12.30 22.52
CA ASN A 74 40.73 -11.53 21.40
C ASN A 74 42.28 -11.60 21.37
N ALA A 75 42.89 -12.20 22.40
CA ALA A 75 44.33 -12.42 22.40
C ALA A 75 44.72 -13.57 23.32
N ASN A 76 45.81 -14.25 22.97
CA ASN A 76 46.46 -15.18 23.88
C ASN A 76 46.81 -14.46 25.18
N SER A 77 46.45 -15.07 26.31
CA SER A 77 46.73 -14.51 27.63
C SER A 77 47.25 -15.57 28.58
N SER A 78 47.90 -15.14 29.66
CA SER A 78 48.24 -16.06 30.76
C SER A 78 47.02 -16.44 31.61
N ALA A 79 45.86 -15.80 31.38
CA ALA A 79 44.67 -16.03 32.18
C ALA A 79 44.11 -17.44 31.95
N GLN A 80 43.79 -18.14 33.03
CA GLN A 80 43.06 -19.40 32.97
C GLN A 80 41.62 -19.17 33.43
N THR A 81 40.70 -19.94 32.85
CA THR A 81 39.30 -20.02 33.25
C THR A 81 38.94 -21.46 33.62
N PHE A 82 37.79 -21.67 34.26
CA PHE A 82 37.27 -23.00 34.54
C PHE A 82 36.99 -23.80 33.25
N THR A 83 37.17 -25.11 33.28
CA THR A 83 36.56 -25.99 32.28
C THR A 83 35.03 -25.93 32.41
N ASN A 84 34.30 -26.32 31.36
CA ASN A 84 32.82 -26.23 31.36
C ASN A 84 32.14 -27.31 32.24
N ALA A 85 32.93 -28.12 32.95
CA ALA A 85 32.47 -29.13 33.89
C ALA A 85 33.46 -29.18 35.07
N VAL A 86 33.29 -28.24 36.00
CA VAL A 86 34.10 -28.15 37.23
C VAL A 86 33.29 -28.59 38.45
N GLY A 87 33.96 -29.14 39.45
CA GLY A 87 33.34 -29.44 40.74
C GLY A 87 32.95 -28.18 41.52
N SER A 88 31.93 -28.30 42.37
CA SER A 88 31.49 -27.22 43.26
C SER A 88 32.55 -26.87 44.31
N GLY A 89 32.67 -25.59 44.64
CA GLY A 89 33.61 -25.09 45.66
C GLY A 89 35.07 -24.96 45.20
N ILE A 90 35.39 -25.23 43.93
CA ILE A 90 36.74 -24.99 43.39
C ILE A 90 36.96 -23.48 43.21
N ALA A 91 38.03 -22.95 43.81
CA ALA A 91 38.44 -21.56 43.66
C ALA A 91 39.42 -21.39 42.50
N MET A 92 39.31 -20.28 41.78
CA MET A 92 40.21 -19.94 40.67
C MET A 92 41.65 -19.76 41.16
N SER A 93 42.61 -20.38 40.48
CA SER A 93 44.03 -20.40 40.87
C SER A 93 44.91 -20.51 39.61
N PRO A 94 46.15 -19.99 39.62
CA PRO A 94 47.11 -20.18 38.54
C PRO A 94 47.64 -21.63 38.42
N ALA A 95 47.22 -22.53 39.32
CA ALA A 95 47.66 -23.93 39.31
C ALA A 95 47.13 -24.70 38.09
N VAL A 96 47.96 -25.56 37.50
CA VAL A 96 47.57 -26.40 36.36
C VAL A 96 46.97 -27.71 36.87
N ASN A 97 45.67 -27.91 36.65
CA ASN A 97 44.96 -29.17 36.90
C ASN A 97 43.78 -29.33 35.90
N SER A 98 43.00 -30.41 35.99
CA SER A 98 41.87 -30.70 35.08
C SER A 98 40.67 -29.75 35.20
N SER A 99 40.64 -28.88 36.21
CA SER A 99 39.55 -27.92 36.46
C SER A 99 39.75 -26.59 35.74
N PHE A 100 40.95 -26.30 35.25
CA PHE A 100 41.30 -25.03 34.60
C PHE A 100 41.85 -25.24 33.20
N ARG A 101 41.62 -24.26 32.33
CA ARG A 101 42.23 -24.18 31.00
C ARG A 101 42.75 -22.78 30.73
N LEU A 102 43.86 -22.69 30.01
CA LEU A 102 44.42 -21.42 29.53
C LEU A 102 43.48 -20.81 28.48
N LEU A 103 43.37 -19.49 28.48
CA LEU A 103 42.66 -18.76 27.43
C LEU A 103 43.57 -18.51 26.23
N THR A 104 43.17 -19.02 25.08
CA THR A 104 43.79 -18.77 23.78
C THR A 104 42.93 -17.84 22.93
N ASP A 105 43.58 -17.17 21.98
CA ASP A 105 42.88 -16.35 20.99
C ASP A 105 41.82 -17.17 20.24
N GLY A 106 40.64 -16.58 20.04
CA GLY A 106 39.48 -17.22 19.44
C GLY A 106 38.66 -18.12 20.38
N ASP A 107 39.06 -18.26 21.65
CA ASP A 107 38.32 -19.07 22.60
C ASP A 107 36.91 -18.52 22.87
N TYR A 108 35.90 -19.36 22.64
CA TYR A 108 34.52 -19.10 23.07
C TYR A 108 34.32 -19.50 24.54
N LEU A 109 33.81 -18.57 25.35
CA LEU A 109 33.46 -18.85 26.75
C LEU A 109 31.97 -19.16 26.88
N ASP A 110 31.63 -20.43 27.18
CA ASP A 110 30.24 -20.83 27.42
C ASP A 110 29.73 -20.20 28.73
N LEU A 111 28.82 -19.24 28.59
CA LEU A 111 28.15 -18.54 29.69
C LEU A 111 26.97 -19.34 30.27
N GLY A 112 26.57 -20.43 29.63
CA GLY A 112 25.57 -21.37 30.12
C GLY A 112 26.15 -22.53 30.94
N ALA A 113 27.47 -22.59 31.12
CA ALA A 113 28.12 -23.68 31.85
C ALA A 113 27.80 -23.64 33.36
N VAL A 114 27.51 -24.81 33.92
CA VAL A 114 27.21 -25.01 35.35
C VAL A 114 28.13 -26.05 35.96
N ASN A 115 28.41 -25.94 37.25
CA ASN A 115 29.15 -26.95 38.00
C ASN A 115 28.27 -28.18 38.30
N ASP A 116 28.88 -29.19 38.93
CA ASP A 116 28.19 -30.42 39.37
C ASP A 116 27.03 -30.18 40.37
N ALA A 117 26.99 -29.04 41.06
CA ALA A 117 25.89 -28.60 41.92
C ALA A 117 24.86 -27.70 41.20
N GLY A 118 24.97 -27.52 39.88
CA GLY A 118 24.05 -26.70 39.07
C GLY A 118 24.25 -25.18 39.21
N THR A 119 25.30 -24.73 39.89
CA THR A 119 25.65 -23.31 40.03
C THR A 119 26.38 -22.81 38.78
N LYS A 120 26.05 -21.61 38.32
CA LYS A 120 26.67 -20.99 37.14
C LYS A 120 28.17 -20.77 37.34
N ILE A 121 28.96 -21.29 36.39
CA ILE A 121 30.43 -21.09 36.36
C ILE A 121 30.77 -19.68 35.94
N ARG A 122 29.98 -19.08 35.04
CA ARG A 122 30.18 -17.72 34.52
C ARG A 122 28.89 -16.91 34.59
N PRO A 123 28.47 -16.45 35.79
CA PRO A 123 27.23 -15.71 35.91
C PRO A 123 27.30 -14.42 35.09
N VAL A 124 26.16 -14.06 34.48
CA VAL A 124 25.94 -12.77 33.83
C VAL A 124 24.90 -12.03 34.66
N THR A 125 25.20 -10.81 35.08
CA THR A 125 24.32 -9.99 35.92
C THR A 125 24.06 -8.66 35.23
N ILE A 126 22.79 -8.40 34.91
CA ILE A 126 22.34 -7.13 34.34
C ILE A 126 21.89 -6.20 35.45
N SER A 127 22.21 -4.91 35.36
CA SER A 127 21.90 -3.92 36.39
C SER A 127 20.40 -3.83 36.69
N SER A 128 20.06 -3.92 37.98
CA SER A 128 18.70 -3.78 38.50
C SER A 128 18.43 -2.39 39.10
N SER A 129 19.48 -1.64 39.43
CA SER A 129 19.37 -0.25 39.89
C SER A 129 18.98 0.70 38.76
N ALA A 130 18.27 1.78 39.08
CA ALA A 130 17.93 2.80 38.10
C ALA A 130 19.19 3.55 37.60
N PRO A 131 19.36 3.76 36.28
CA PRO A 131 18.51 3.27 35.18
C PRO A 131 18.70 1.77 34.92
N THR A 132 17.62 0.99 34.98
CA THR A 132 17.67 -0.47 34.92
C THR A 132 18.14 -0.98 33.55
N ARG A 133 18.91 -2.08 33.54
CA ARG A 133 19.37 -2.77 32.33
C ARG A 133 20.27 -1.94 31.41
N THR A 134 21.03 -1.02 31.99
CA THR A 134 21.98 -0.13 31.29
C THR A 134 23.44 -0.57 31.41
N SER A 135 23.75 -1.45 32.37
CA SER A 135 25.06 -2.08 32.51
C SER A 135 24.92 -3.59 32.72
N VAL A 136 25.96 -4.33 32.35
CA VAL A 136 26.06 -5.77 32.54
C VAL A 136 27.46 -6.13 33.01
N ASP A 137 27.53 -7.02 34.00
CA ASP A 137 28.75 -7.65 34.45
C ASP A 137 28.75 -9.13 34.04
N ILE A 138 29.77 -9.53 33.29
CA ILE A 138 30.01 -10.93 32.88
C ILE A 138 31.20 -11.44 33.66
N TYR A 139 30.97 -12.39 34.56
CA TYR A 139 31.99 -12.96 35.42
C TYR A 139 32.62 -14.17 34.73
N CYS A 140 33.65 -13.96 33.91
CA CYS A 140 34.33 -15.06 33.22
C CYS A 140 35.17 -15.93 34.15
N ASN A 141 35.37 -15.47 35.40
CA ASN A 141 36.11 -16.13 36.47
C ASN A 141 37.46 -16.61 35.97
N THR A 142 38.39 -15.67 35.85
CA THR A 142 39.77 -15.92 35.47
C THR A 142 40.72 -15.52 36.58
N HIS A 143 41.92 -16.12 36.62
CA HIS A 143 42.91 -15.78 37.66
C HIS A 143 43.70 -14.50 37.35
N ALA A 144 43.56 -13.96 36.14
CA ALA A 144 44.22 -12.75 35.66
C ALA A 144 43.33 -12.04 34.63
N ALA A 145 43.64 -10.77 34.34
CA ALA A 145 42.93 -10.00 33.33
C ALA A 145 43.20 -10.54 31.91
N PHE A 146 42.21 -10.43 31.04
CA PHE A 146 42.29 -10.77 29.62
C PHE A 146 41.46 -9.80 28.78
N VAL A 147 41.59 -9.89 27.46
CA VAL A 147 40.86 -9.06 26.51
C VAL A 147 39.92 -9.93 25.67
N ALA A 148 38.68 -9.48 25.52
CA ALA A 148 37.67 -10.19 24.75
C ALA A 148 36.81 -9.27 23.91
N ASP A 149 36.27 -9.82 22.83
CA ASP A 149 35.16 -9.25 22.09
C ASP A 149 33.85 -9.83 22.65
N VAL A 150 32.91 -8.95 22.97
CA VAL A 150 31.63 -9.34 23.55
C VAL A 150 30.50 -8.94 22.61
N ILE A 151 29.77 -9.93 22.10
CA ILE A 151 28.53 -9.71 21.36
C ILE A 151 27.38 -9.81 22.36
N TYR A 152 26.49 -8.82 22.38
CA TYR A 152 25.41 -8.74 23.34
C TYR A 152 24.11 -8.26 22.69
N THR A 153 22.98 -8.72 23.22
CA THR A 153 21.65 -8.43 22.70
C THR A 153 21.03 -7.24 23.45
N VAL A 154 20.52 -6.28 22.69
CA VAL A 154 19.84 -5.09 23.22
C VAL A 154 18.47 -4.91 22.59
N GLU A 155 17.62 -4.20 23.33
CA GLU A 155 16.34 -3.70 22.85
C GLU A 155 16.23 -2.19 23.07
N SER A 156 15.26 -1.59 22.38
CA SER A 156 14.86 -0.21 22.63
C SER A 156 14.27 -0.04 24.04
N SER A 157 14.48 1.12 24.63
CA SER A 157 13.83 1.49 25.89
C SER A 157 12.30 1.59 25.74
N SER A 158 11.59 1.65 26.87
CA SER A 158 10.14 1.90 26.89
C SER A 158 9.79 3.38 26.69
N VAL A 159 10.75 4.30 26.80
CA VAL A 159 10.53 5.76 26.74
C VAL A 159 10.77 6.30 25.34
N LYS A 160 11.92 5.98 24.75
CA LYS A 160 12.27 6.34 23.37
C LYS A 160 12.69 5.07 22.63
N LYS A 161 12.07 4.85 21.47
CA LYS A 161 12.46 3.74 20.60
C LYS A 161 13.69 4.13 19.79
N GLU A 162 14.71 3.29 19.84
CA GLU A 162 15.95 3.44 19.10
C GLU A 162 16.42 2.02 18.72
N PRO A 163 17.11 1.84 17.58
CA PRO A 163 17.53 2.86 16.62
C PRO A 163 16.37 3.46 15.81
N GLY A 164 16.41 4.77 15.59
CA GLY A 164 15.47 5.50 14.75
C GLY A 164 15.68 5.36 13.25
N PRO A 165 14.84 6.01 12.43
CA PRO A 165 15.09 6.14 11.01
C PRO A 165 16.32 7.02 10.78
N ARG A 166 17.24 6.53 9.97
CA ARG A 166 18.44 7.25 9.52
C ARG A 166 18.08 8.28 8.47
N THR A 167 18.90 9.32 8.33
CA THR A 167 18.68 10.35 7.32
C THR A 167 19.48 10.07 6.05
N LYS A 168 18.84 10.21 4.89
CA LYS A 168 19.47 10.25 3.57
C LYS A 168 19.47 11.69 3.07
N SER A 169 20.59 12.12 2.52
CA SER A 169 20.71 13.38 1.79
C SER A 169 20.81 13.08 0.30
N LEU A 170 20.08 13.85 -0.52
CA LEU A 170 20.18 13.73 -1.97
C LEU A 170 21.47 14.39 -2.44
N VAL A 171 22.30 13.64 -3.16
CA VAL A 171 23.45 14.16 -3.90
C VAL A 171 23.09 14.14 -5.37
N ALA A 172 22.84 15.32 -5.93
CA ALA A 172 22.56 15.49 -7.34
C ALA A 172 23.88 15.54 -8.14
N GLY A 173 23.98 14.73 -9.18
CA GLY A 173 25.18 14.65 -10.00
C GLY A 173 25.46 15.96 -10.75
N ASN A 174 26.67 16.50 -10.62
CA ASN A 174 27.06 17.73 -11.31
C ASN A 174 27.33 17.45 -12.80
N THR A 175 26.49 18.01 -13.66
CA THR A 175 26.56 17.85 -15.13
C THR A 175 27.25 19.00 -15.86
N THR A 176 27.62 20.07 -15.15
CA THR A 176 28.05 21.34 -15.77
C THR A 176 29.56 21.43 -15.92
N HIS A 177 30.31 20.96 -14.94
CA HIS A 177 31.77 20.98 -14.92
C HIS A 177 32.31 19.90 -13.99
N ILE A 178 33.58 19.55 -14.15
CA ILE A 178 34.29 18.61 -13.30
C ILE A 178 34.73 19.33 -12.04
N VAL A 179 34.45 18.74 -10.87
CA VAL A 179 34.65 19.39 -9.57
C VAL A 179 36.08 19.22 -9.06
N THR A 180 36.69 18.06 -9.26
CA THR A 180 38.00 17.73 -8.67
C THR A 180 38.97 17.21 -9.71
N TYR A 181 40.21 17.67 -9.59
CA TYR A 181 41.34 17.30 -10.44
C TYR A 181 42.56 16.96 -9.58
N SER A 182 43.39 16.03 -10.06
CA SER A 182 44.77 15.84 -9.64
C SER A 182 45.66 16.32 -10.78
N GLY A 183 46.23 17.52 -10.65
CA GLY A 183 46.84 18.22 -11.77
C GLY A 183 45.81 18.53 -12.85
N VAL A 184 45.96 17.92 -14.03
CA VAL A 184 45.01 18.03 -15.16
C VAL A 184 44.04 16.86 -15.27
N VAL A 185 44.21 15.82 -14.45
CA VAL A 185 43.44 14.57 -14.53
C VAL A 185 42.18 14.67 -13.67
N PRO A 186 40.97 14.55 -14.23
CA PRO A 186 39.73 14.49 -13.47
C PRO A 186 39.75 13.38 -12.42
N GLN A 187 39.10 13.60 -11.27
CA GLN A 187 39.01 12.61 -10.20
C GLN A 187 37.57 12.23 -9.89
N THR A 188 37.39 11.00 -9.43
CA THR A 188 36.12 10.55 -8.84
C THR A 188 35.84 11.35 -7.57
N THR A 189 34.62 11.88 -7.46
CA THR A 189 34.17 12.73 -6.37
C THR A 189 32.73 12.34 -6.02
N VAL A 190 32.57 11.56 -4.95
CA VAL A 190 31.24 11.11 -4.48
C VAL A 190 30.34 12.31 -4.15
N ALA A 191 30.87 13.35 -3.51
CA ALA A 191 30.12 14.54 -3.14
C ALA A 191 29.51 15.33 -4.34
N SER A 192 30.00 15.12 -5.57
CA SER A 192 29.44 15.70 -6.79
C SER A 192 28.79 14.66 -7.71
N GLY A 193 28.70 13.40 -7.28
CA GLY A 193 28.17 12.30 -8.08
C GLY A 193 28.99 12.00 -9.34
N GLN A 194 30.29 12.34 -9.37
CA GLN A 194 31.17 12.20 -10.54
C GLN A 194 32.15 11.04 -10.38
N PHE A 195 32.21 10.15 -11.37
CA PHE A 195 33.06 8.96 -11.36
C PHE A 195 33.88 8.91 -12.66
N TYR A 196 35.20 9.05 -12.52
CA TYR A 196 36.11 9.13 -13.66
C TYR A 196 36.78 7.78 -13.94
N PHE A 197 36.79 7.39 -15.22
CA PHE A 197 37.41 6.16 -15.68
C PHE A 197 38.46 6.47 -16.75
N ALA A 198 39.72 6.26 -16.40
CA ALA A 198 40.83 6.35 -17.35
C ALA A 198 40.88 5.15 -18.33
N THR A 199 40.34 4.01 -17.92
CA THR A 199 40.29 2.77 -18.70
C THR A 199 38.88 2.17 -18.62
N PRO A 200 37.88 2.80 -19.24
CA PRO A 200 36.51 2.28 -19.19
C PRO A 200 36.38 0.95 -19.95
N ASN A 201 35.38 0.17 -19.57
CA ASN A 201 35.05 -1.05 -20.28
C ASN A 201 34.59 -0.74 -21.72
N GLN A 202 35.29 -1.34 -22.68
CA GLN A 202 34.96 -1.25 -24.11
C GLN A 202 34.19 -2.48 -24.62
N THR A 203 34.08 -3.53 -23.80
CA THR A 203 33.45 -4.79 -24.17
C THR A 203 31.95 -4.72 -23.97
N GLN A 204 31.16 -5.09 -24.99
CA GLN A 204 29.71 -5.16 -24.86
C GLN A 204 29.31 -6.06 -23.69
N THR A 205 28.25 -5.69 -22.96
CA THR A 205 27.78 -6.37 -21.74
C THR A 205 28.74 -6.36 -20.55
N GLY A 206 29.95 -5.82 -20.72
CA GLY A 206 30.84 -5.52 -19.60
C GLY A 206 30.33 -4.34 -18.76
N THR A 207 30.90 -4.22 -17.58
CA THR A 207 30.42 -3.33 -16.51
C THR A 207 31.57 -2.52 -15.94
N ASP A 208 31.33 -1.24 -15.68
CA ASP A 208 32.20 -0.37 -14.88
C ASP A 208 31.52 -0.07 -13.54
N THR A 209 32.18 -0.41 -12.43
CA THR A 209 31.65 -0.20 -11.07
C THR A 209 31.83 1.26 -10.64
N LEU A 210 30.77 1.86 -10.13
CA LEU A 210 30.76 3.17 -9.51
C LEU A 210 30.93 2.96 -8.00
N THR A 211 31.97 3.50 -7.39
CA THR A 211 32.28 3.32 -5.95
C THR A 211 31.32 4.12 -5.05
N VAL A 212 30.02 3.90 -5.23
CA VAL A 212 28.92 4.54 -4.53
C VAL A 212 27.74 3.59 -4.43
N SER A 213 27.24 3.43 -3.21
CA SER A 213 26.03 2.69 -2.90
C SER A 213 24.81 3.61 -2.94
N ASP A 214 23.62 3.03 -3.09
CA ASP A 214 22.34 3.76 -3.07
C ASP A 214 22.24 4.85 -4.15
N ALA A 215 22.85 4.58 -5.31
CA ALA A 215 22.66 5.35 -6.53
C ALA A 215 21.36 4.92 -7.21
N PHE A 216 20.53 5.88 -7.61
CA PHE A 216 19.18 5.61 -8.12
C PHE A 216 18.96 6.12 -9.55
N ASN A 217 19.79 7.05 -10.03
CA ASN A 217 19.64 7.61 -11.37
C ASN A 217 20.99 7.81 -12.06
N LEU A 218 21.09 7.37 -13.32
CA LEU A 218 22.21 7.69 -14.20
C LEU A 218 21.89 8.97 -14.95
N VAL A 219 22.61 10.04 -14.64
CA VAL A 219 22.36 11.37 -15.21
C VAL A 219 23.06 11.51 -16.55
N LYS A 220 24.35 11.17 -16.60
CA LYS A 220 25.15 11.35 -17.82
C LYS A 220 26.37 10.43 -17.87
N VAL A 221 26.78 10.04 -19.08
CA VAL A 221 28.09 9.45 -19.38
C VAL A 221 28.74 10.26 -20.50
N VAL A 222 29.89 10.88 -20.21
CA VAL A 222 30.62 11.76 -21.12
C VAL A 222 31.88 11.08 -21.60
N ASP A 223 32.06 10.94 -22.91
CA ASP A 223 33.26 10.40 -23.57
C ASP A 223 34.16 11.52 -24.09
N SER A 224 35.44 11.47 -23.73
CA SER A 224 36.47 12.35 -24.27
C SER A 224 36.71 12.14 -25.78
N GLY A 225 36.32 10.99 -26.33
CA GLY A 225 36.40 10.65 -27.74
C GLY A 225 37.77 10.17 -28.21
N GLN A 226 38.80 10.27 -27.37
CA GLN A 226 40.17 9.82 -27.64
C GLN A 226 40.83 9.27 -26.37
N PRO A 227 41.60 8.16 -26.41
CA PRO A 227 42.18 7.53 -25.22
C PRO A 227 43.17 8.40 -24.44
N PHE A 228 43.80 9.36 -25.10
CA PHE A 228 44.85 10.22 -24.54
C PHE A 228 44.36 11.61 -24.11
N ILE A 229 43.06 11.89 -24.25
CA ILE A 229 42.45 13.17 -23.87
C ILE A 229 41.64 12.98 -22.59
N GLU A 230 41.79 13.92 -21.65
CA GLU A 230 40.95 13.97 -20.46
C GLU A 230 39.57 14.55 -20.77
N VAL A 231 38.55 14.08 -20.05
CA VAL A 231 37.24 14.72 -20.09
C VAL A 231 37.39 16.16 -19.60
N SER A 232 36.84 17.12 -20.33
CA SER A 232 36.92 18.55 -20.03
C SER A 232 35.55 19.15 -19.69
N ASN A 233 35.53 20.34 -19.08
CA ASN A 233 34.28 21.04 -18.77
C ASN A 233 33.43 21.33 -20.02
N THR A 234 34.06 21.62 -21.16
CA THR A 234 33.34 21.81 -22.43
C THR A 234 32.66 20.51 -22.89
N MET A 235 33.29 19.35 -22.66
CA MET A 235 32.71 18.05 -23.00
C MET A 235 31.54 17.69 -22.09
N MET A 236 31.55 18.11 -20.82
CA MET A 236 30.44 17.86 -19.87
C MET A 236 29.09 18.44 -20.33
N THR A 237 29.13 19.55 -21.05
CA THR A 237 27.94 20.26 -21.56
C THR A 237 27.64 19.97 -23.05
N SER A 238 28.59 19.36 -23.77
CA SER A 238 28.44 19.01 -25.18
C SER A 238 27.61 17.73 -25.38
N THR A 239 26.56 17.82 -26.18
CA THR A 239 25.73 16.66 -26.56
C THR A 239 26.47 15.67 -27.46
N THR A 240 27.55 16.08 -28.13
CA THR A 240 28.35 15.19 -29.00
C THR A 240 29.16 14.18 -28.18
N ASN A 241 29.51 14.54 -26.95
CA ASN A 241 30.28 13.70 -26.04
C ASN A 241 29.39 12.84 -25.13
N ASP A 242 28.09 13.10 -25.12
CA ASP A 242 27.13 12.36 -24.30
C ASP A 242 26.81 11.00 -24.93
N ILE A 243 27.27 9.94 -24.26
CA ILE A 243 27.04 8.54 -24.64
C ILE A 243 26.14 7.81 -23.65
N THR A 244 25.37 8.52 -22.82
CA THR A 244 24.52 7.95 -21.77
C THR A 244 23.58 6.87 -22.30
N SER A 245 23.01 7.07 -23.49
CA SER A 245 22.09 6.12 -24.12
C SER A 245 22.71 4.75 -24.42
N ASN A 246 24.04 4.64 -24.44
CA ASN A 246 24.76 3.37 -24.67
C ASN A 246 24.78 2.46 -23.45
N TYR A 247 24.46 2.98 -22.27
CA TYR A 247 24.56 2.23 -21.01
C TYR A 247 23.19 1.92 -20.41
N THR A 248 23.16 0.86 -19.63
CA THR A 248 22.10 0.55 -18.68
C THR A 248 22.67 0.75 -17.28
N PHE A 249 21.94 1.48 -16.43
CA PHE A 249 22.31 1.66 -15.05
C PHE A 249 21.89 0.45 -14.20
N ILE A 250 22.75 0.05 -13.29
CA ILE A 250 22.50 -1.01 -12.30
C ILE A 250 22.76 -0.38 -10.93
N SER A 251 21.74 -0.29 -10.08
CA SER A 251 21.84 0.40 -8.79
C SER A 251 22.77 -0.26 -7.77
N GLY A 252 23.12 -1.54 -7.97
CA GLY A 252 23.93 -2.30 -7.03
C GLY A 252 23.13 -2.91 -5.86
N GLN A 253 21.84 -2.57 -5.71
CA GLN A 253 21.05 -3.09 -4.59
C GLN A 253 20.90 -4.62 -4.64
N LYS A 254 21.09 -5.25 -3.48
CA LYS A 254 20.88 -6.69 -3.23
C LYS A 254 19.83 -6.87 -2.14
N ASP A 255 19.38 -8.10 -1.92
CA ASP A 255 18.37 -8.40 -0.89
C ASP A 255 18.89 -8.17 0.54
N ASN A 256 20.18 -8.38 0.74
CA ASN A 256 20.82 -8.34 2.04
C ASN A 256 21.65 -7.08 2.30
N PHE A 257 22.06 -6.32 1.27
CA PHE A 257 22.81 -5.07 1.43
C PHE A 257 22.71 -4.19 0.18
N TYR A 258 23.08 -2.91 0.32
CA TYR A 258 23.31 -2.00 -0.79
C TYR A 258 24.77 -2.13 -1.25
N ASP A 259 25.00 -2.68 -2.44
CA ASP A 259 26.32 -2.68 -3.07
C ASP A 259 26.53 -1.43 -3.93
N HIS A 260 27.75 -1.29 -4.42
CA HIS A 260 28.12 -0.28 -5.40
C HIS A 260 27.31 -0.39 -6.69
N GLY A 261 26.84 0.76 -7.17
CA GLY A 261 26.20 0.89 -8.47
C GLY A 261 27.18 0.61 -9.61
N SER A 262 26.66 0.42 -10.81
CA SER A 262 27.49 0.23 -12.01
C SER A 262 26.77 0.64 -13.29
N ILE A 263 27.56 0.91 -14.33
CA ILE A 263 27.05 1.08 -15.69
C ILE A 263 27.43 -0.15 -16.51
N LYS A 264 26.45 -0.68 -17.25
CA LYS A 264 26.65 -1.83 -18.14
C LYS A 264 26.49 -1.39 -19.58
N LEU A 265 27.50 -1.66 -20.41
CA LEU A 265 27.45 -1.32 -21.83
C LEU A 265 26.41 -2.21 -22.53
N LYS A 266 25.44 -1.59 -23.21
CA LYS A 266 24.35 -2.32 -23.88
C LYS A 266 24.88 -3.18 -25.04
N PRO A 267 24.23 -4.33 -25.30
CA PRO A 267 24.55 -5.12 -26.49
C PRO A 267 24.30 -4.31 -27.76
N GLY A 268 25.16 -4.47 -28.77
CA GLY A 268 25.07 -3.75 -30.05
C GLY A 268 25.51 -2.28 -30.02
N ARG A 269 25.92 -1.74 -28.86
CA ARG A 269 26.52 -0.41 -28.75
C ARG A 269 28.05 -0.52 -28.77
N SER A 270 28.70 0.38 -29.49
CA SER A 270 30.15 0.52 -29.44
C SER A 270 30.59 1.11 -28.10
N GLY A 271 31.68 0.59 -27.55
CA GLY A 271 32.31 1.13 -26.35
C GLY A 271 32.79 2.58 -26.52
N PRO A 272 33.14 3.23 -25.40
CA PRO A 272 33.70 4.58 -25.44
C PRO A 272 35.03 4.58 -26.20
N LYS A 273 35.29 5.65 -26.94
CA LYS A 273 36.54 5.80 -27.73
C LYS A 273 37.69 6.29 -26.85
N GLY A 274 37.39 7.04 -25.80
CA GLY A 274 38.37 7.57 -24.87
C GLY A 274 38.04 7.26 -23.42
N LYS A 275 38.55 8.12 -22.55
CA LYS A 275 38.26 8.15 -21.12
C LYS A 275 36.85 8.72 -20.90
N ILE A 276 36.19 8.30 -19.83
CA ILE A 276 34.81 8.73 -19.53
C ILE A 276 34.67 9.36 -18.15
N MET A 277 33.68 10.23 -18.03
CA MET A 277 33.14 10.72 -16.76
C MET A 277 31.68 10.27 -16.66
N VAL A 278 31.36 9.55 -15.59
CA VAL A 278 30.00 9.09 -15.29
C VAL A 278 29.43 9.96 -14.19
N VAL A 279 28.20 10.43 -14.39
CA VAL A 279 27.48 11.29 -13.46
C VAL A 279 26.21 10.58 -13.01
N VAL A 280 26.04 10.40 -11.70
CA VAL A 280 24.87 9.76 -11.09
C VAL A 280 24.27 10.63 -10.00
N ASP A 281 22.97 10.46 -9.76
CA ASP A 281 22.34 10.91 -8.52
C ASP A 281 22.30 9.74 -7.53
N HIS A 282 22.65 10.02 -6.28
CA HIS A 282 22.64 9.02 -5.23
C HIS A 282 22.19 9.61 -3.90
N PHE A 283 21.93 8.74 -2.93
CA PHE A 283 21.74 9.16 -1.55
C PHE A 283 23.02 9.01 -0.76
N GLN A 284 23.36 10.03 0.02
CA GLN A 284 24.42 9.97 1.01
C GLN A 284 23.79 9.75 2.39
N TRP A 285 24.23 8.69 3.06
CA TRP A 285 23.76 8.35 4.40
C TRP A 285 24.50 9.18 5.45
N ASP A 286 23.85 9.39 6.59
CA ASP A 286 24.33 10.22 7.71
C ASP A 286 25.46 9.61 8.56
N GLY A 287 25.87 8.36 8.29
CA GLY A 287 26.83 7.62 9.12
C GLY A 287 26.31 7.19 10.50
N GLY A 288 25.02 7.35 10.78
CA GLY A 288 24.39 6.99 12.06
C GLY A 288 23.99 5.51 12.18
N GLU A 289 23.44 5.14 13.34
CA GLU A 289 22.85 3.82 13.56
C GLU A 289 21.33 3.86 13.32
N GLY A 290 20.79 2.92 12.56
CA GLY A 290 19.35 2.69 12.46
C GLY A 290 18.88 2.18 11.11
N TYR A 291 17.57 2.25 10.87
CA TYR A 291 16.91 1.71 9.69
C TYR A 291 16.56 2.80 8.69
N HIS A 292 16.13 2.42 7.48
CA HIS A 292 15.57 3.34 6.51
C HIS A 292 14.07 3.12 6.33
N SER A 293 13.31 4.22 6.23
CA SER A 293 11.89 4.22 5.87
C SER A 293 11.58 5.45 5.01
N VAL A 294 10.30 5.74 4.76
CA VAL A 294 9.89 7.00 4.12
C VAL A 294 10.48 8.24 4.79
N ASP A 295 10.65 8.23 6.11
CA ASP A 295 11.16 9.37 6.88
C ASP A 295 12.66 9.61 6.67
N SER A 296 13.35 8.64 6.06
CA SER A 296 14.76 8.75 5.72
C SER A 296 15.02 9.59 4.48
N TYR A 297 14.03 9.74 3.59
CA TYR A 297 14.24 10.41 2.31
C TYR A 297 14.02 11.92 2.42
N PRO A 298 14.76 12.72 1.63
CA PRO A 298 14.59 14.17 1.64
C PRO A 298 13.19 14.55 1.11
N THR A 299 12.58 15.57 1.69
CA THR A 299 11.24 16.03 1.30
C THR A 299 11.25 16.99 0.12
N ALA A 300 12.43 17.50 -0.25
CA ALA A 300 12.65 18.40 -1.37
C ALA A 300 14.06 18.22 -1.94
N GLY A 301 14.25 18.68 -3.17
CA GLY A 301 15.53 18.67 -3.87
C GLY A 301 15.33 18.66 -5.37
N SER A 302 16.42 18.74 -6.11
CA SER A 302 16.42 18.56 -7.56
C SER A 302 17.45 17.52 -7.94
N TYR A 303 17.11 16.68 -8.90
CA TYR A 303 17.98 15.61 -9.40
C TYR A 303 17.99 15.64 -10.93
N ASN A 304 18.74 14.74 -11.56
CA ASN A 304 18.88 14.65 -13.01
C ASN A 304 19.37 15.96 -13.63
N GLY A 305 20.44 16.52 -13.06
CA GLY A 305 21.01 17.81 -13.48
C GLY A 305 20.09 19.00 -13.24
N GLY A 306 19.13 18.89 -12.31
CA GLY A 306 18.17 19.94 -11.99
C GLY A 306 16.87 19.90 -12.81
N SER A 307 16.72 18.94 -13.70
CA SER A 307 15.55 18.81 -14.57
C SER A 307 14.31 18.30 -13.83
N ASN A 308 14.51 17.54 -12.75
CA ASN A 308 13.45 16.88 -12.02
C ASN A 308 13.48 17.28 -10.54
N THR A 309 12.30 17.36 -9.92
CA THR A 309 12.14 17.66 -8.50
C THR A 309 12.00 16.38 -7.68
N PHE A 310 12.79 16.26 -6.62
CA PHE A 310 12.66 15.17 -5.66
C PHE A 310 11.50 15.42 -4.70
N SER A 311 10.67 14.41 -4.50
CA SER A 311 9.48 14.44 -3.63
C SER A 311 9.09 13.01 -3.24
N TYR A 312 8.10 12.89 -2.34
CA TYR A 312 7.57 11.61 -1.88
C TYR A 312 7.23 10.60 -3.00
N SER A 313 6.64 11.09 -4.11
CA SER A 313 6.21 10.22 -5.22
C SER A 313 7.37 9.57 -5.98
N VAL A 314 8.56 10.16 -5.90
CA VAL A 314 9.76 9.71 -6.62
C VAL A 314 10.78 9.00 -5.72
N ILE A 315 10.42 8.69 -4.47
CA ILE A 315 11.22 7.77 -3.64
C ILE A 315 11.37 6.46 -4.43
N PRO A 316 12.61 5.95 -4.60
CA PRO A 316 12.85 4.80 -5.48
C PRO A 316 12.15 3.51 -5.05
N GLU A 317 12.02 2.61 -6.01
CA GLU A 317 11.60 1.23 -5.78
C GLU A 317 12.82 0.30 -5.79
N PHE A 318 12.72 -0.82 -5.10
CA PHE A 318 13.73 -1.88 -5.07
C PHE A 318 13.15 -3.16 -5.67
N THR A 319 13.74 -3.64 -6.76
CA THR A 319 13.43 -4.97 -7.30
C THR A 319 14.46 -5.98 -6.80
N SER A 320 14.00 -7.00 -6.08
CA SER A 320 14.82 -8.09 -5.58
C SER A 320 15.48 -8.83 -6.74
N PRO A 321 16.82 -8.94 -6.79
CA PRO A 321 17.50 -9.73 -7.81
C PRO A 321 17.24 -11.24 -7.68
N SER A 322 16.86 -11.73 -6.48
CA SER A 322 16.61 -13.16 -6.26
C SER A 322 15.15 -13.57 -6.47
N SER A 323 14.17 -12.77 -6.03
CA SER A 323 12.75 -13.09 -6.19
C SER A 323 12.10 -12.42 -7.41
N GLY A 324 12.65 -11.31 -7.91
CA GLY A 324 12.04 -10.49 -8.94
C GLY A 324 10.88 -9.61 -8.45
N GLU A 325 10.55 -9.66 -7.15
CA GLU A 325 9.52 -8.82 -6.55
C GLU A 325 10.00 -7.37 -6.40
N THR A 326 9.11 -6.41 -6.65
CA THR A 326 9.39 -4.98 -6.51
C THR A 326 8.74 -4.44 -5.24
N PHE A 327 9.54 -3.74 -4.44
CA PHE A 327 9.15 -3.10 -3.19
C PHE A 327 9.27 -1.59 -3.33
N SER A 328 8.19 -0.89 -3.02
CA SER A 328 8.19 0.57 -2.87
C SER A 328 8.93 0.93 -1.58
N LEU A 329 10.13 1.53 -1.65
CA LEU A 329 10.96 1.76 -0.46
C LEU A 329 10.34 2.75 0.54
N ARG A 330 9.40 3.58 0.09
CA ARG A 330 8.55 4.40 0.98
C ARG A 330 7.61 3.56 1.85
N ASP A 331 7.23 2.38 1.40
CA ASP A 331 6.28 1.51 2.10
C ASP A 331 6.97 0.39 2.90
N CYS A 332 8.29 0.51 3.13
CA CYS A 332 9.09 -0.52 3.77
C CYS A 332 9.89 0.02 4.97
N ILE A 333 10.20 -0.87 5.90
CA ILE A 333 11.31 -0.72 6.84
C ILE A 333 12.50 -1.47 6.24
N ASP A 334 13.51 -0.74 5.81
CA ASP A 334 14.71 -1.27 5.19
C ASP A 334 15.88 -1.31 6.18
N LEU A 335 16.34 -2.51 6.49
CA LEU A 335 17.39 -2.79 7.47
C LEU A 335 18.66 -3.35 6.79
N ARG A 336 18.76 -3.21 5.46
CA ARG A 336 19.94 -3.63 4.71
C ARG A 336 21.11 -2.69 5.00
N PRO A 337 22.27 -3.20 5.46
CA PRO A 337 23.49 -2.40 5.52
C PRO A 337 23.92 -1.94 4.12
N ARG A 338 24.87 -1.00 4.04
CA ARG A 338 25.46 -0.60 2.75
C ARG A 338 26.95 -0.83 2.73
N ARG A 339 27.49 -1.00 1.53
CA ARG A 339 28.92 -0.88 1.28
C ARG A 339 29.34 0.59 1.33
N GLU A 340 30.46 0.87 1.95
CA GLU A 340 31.01 2.23 2.06
C GLU A 340 31.34 2.82 0.69
N ASN A 341 31.14 4.13 0.53
CA ASN A 341 31.31 4.87 -0.74
C ASN A 341 32.78 5.15 -1.07
N GLU A 342 33.58 4.09 -1.16
CA GLU A 342 35.03 4.16 -1.41
C GLU A 342 35.51 2.93 -2.17
N SER A 343 36.76 2.95 -2.65
CA SER A 343 37.37 1.76 -3.24
C SER A 343 37.79 0.81 -2.12
N ASN A 344 36.99 -0.24 -1.90
CA ASN A 344 37.25 -1.27 -0.90
C ASN A 344 36.99 -2.67 -1.48
N ASP A 345 37.50 -3.72 -0.85
CA ASP A 345 37.19 -5.11 -1.18
C ASP A 345 36.27 -5.70 -0.12
N LEU A 346 35.02 -5.98 -0.50
CA LEU A 346 34.01 -6.54 0.39
C LEU A 346 34.41 -7.93 0.95
N SER A 347 35.22 -8.69 0.21
CA SER A 347 35.61 -10.05 0.58
C SER A 347 36.78 -10.10 1.58
N ALA A 348 37.65 -9.08 1.54
CA ALA A 348 38.87 -9.04 2.34
C ALA A 348 38.82 -8.00 3.48
N ASN A 349 37.90 -7.03 3.43
CA ASN A 349 37.83 -5.95 4.39
C ASN A 349 36.48 -5.89 5.12
N THR A 350 36.49 -6.23 6.41
CA THR A 350 35.30 -6.13 7.28
C THR A 350 34.81 -4.70 7.50
N THR A 351 35.63 -3.67 7.23
CA THR A 351 35.22 -2.25 7.31
C THR A 351 34.60 -1.74 6.01
N ALA A 352 34.50 -2.57 4.96
CA ALA A 352 33.86 -2.20 3.70
C ALA A 352 32.34 -2.02 3.82
N ILE A 353 31.74 -2.48 4.92
CA ILE A 353 30.31 -2.37 5.19
C ILE A 353 30.05 -1.35 6.29
N GLU A 354 29.21 -0.38 5.98
CA GLU A 354 28.52 0.43 6.97
C GLU A 354 27.37 -0.40 7.54
N GLY A 355 27.57 -0.90 8.76
CA GLY A 355 26.59 -1.75 9.43
C GLY A 355 25.31 -1.01 9.79
N ILE A 356 24.19 -1.71 9.67
CA ILE A 356 22.93 -1.35 10.34
C ILE A 356 22.73 -2.34 11.49
N PRO A 357 22.14 -1.91 12.62
CA PRO A 357 21.66 -2.83 13.64
C PRO A 357 20.67 -3.84 13.06
N THR A 358 21.16 -5.01 12.63
CA THR A 358 20.31 -6.04 12.03
C THR A 358 19.45 -6.69 13.10
N PRO A 359 18.14 -6.88 12.85
CA PRO A 359 17.28 -7.57 13.79
C PRO A 359 17.78 -8.97 14.12
N ASP A 360 17.55 -9.40 15.35
CA ASP A 360 17.74 -10.79 15.74
C ASP A 360 16.82 -11.69 14.88
N PRO A 361 17.31 -12.79 14.28
CA PRO A 361 16.49 -13.66 13.42
C PRO A 361 15.21 -14.20 14.08
N ASP A 362 15.25 -14.46 15.39
CA ASP A 362 14.09 -14.93 16.17
C ASP A 362 13.31 -13.78 16.84
N GLY A 363 13.73 -12.53 16.59
CA GLY A 363 13.12 -11.31 17.11
C GLY A 363 11.84 -10.92 16.39
N SER A 364 11.10 -9.98 16.98
CA SER A 364 9.92 -9.37 16.34
C SER A 364 10.15 -7.87 16.13
N ILE A 365 9.66 -7.36 15.00
CA ILE A 365 9.64 -5.92 14.69
C ILE A 365 8.23 -5.41 14.99
N THR A 366 8.12 -4.42 15.88
CA THR A 366 6.88 -3.70 16.14
C THR A 366 7.02 -2.28 15.63
N ALA A 367 6.02 -1.79 14.88
CA ALA A 367 6.04 -0.46 14.30
C ALA A 367 4.64 0.17 14.34
N SER A 368 4.59 1.49 14.56
CA SER A 368 3.36 2.28 14.40
C SER A 368 3.59 3.34 13.33
N PHE A 369 2.78 3.35 12.29
CA PHE A 369 2.96 4.24 11.14
C PHE A 369 1.66 4.94 10.77
N SER A 370 1.78 6.05 10.06
CA SER A 370 0.65 6.73 9.44
C SER A 370 0.70 6.47 7.94
N TYR A 371 -0.46 6.31 7.32
CA TYR A 371 -0.60 6.07 5.89
C TYR A 371 -1.70 6.97 5.31
N TYR A 372 -1.62 7.22 4.01
CA TYR A 372 -2.62 8.03 3.33
C TYR A 372 -3.92 7.24 3.17
N LEU A 373 -5.05 7.92 3.37
CA LEU A 373 -6.38 7.37 3.13
C LEU A 373 -6.98 8.02 1.89
N SER A 374 -7.77 7.23 1.16
CA SER A 374 -8.62 7.74 0.09
C SER A 374 -9.71 8.65 0.64
N ARG A 375 -10.24 9.54 -0.21
CA ARG A 375 -11.41 10.36 0.11
C ARG A 375 -12.26 10.61 -1.12
N VAL A 376 -13.52 10.94 -0.92
CA VAL A 376 -14.43 11.33 -2.00
C VAL A 376 -14.74 12.81 -1.86
N ASP A 377 -14.41 13.60 -2.87
CA ASP A 377 -14.74 15.03 -2.94
C ASP A 377 -15.91 15.25 -3.92
N LYS A 378 -16.59 16.39 -3.81
CA LYS A 378 -17.59 16.83 -4.79
C LYS A 378 -17.17 18.16 -5.40
N MET A 379 -17.34 18.30 -6.72
CA MET A 379 -17.18 19.59 -7.39
C MET A 379 -18.56 20.19 -7.63
N THR A 380 -18.78 21.37 -7.08
CA THR A 380 -20.07 22.06 -7.11
C THR A 380 -19.96 23.45 -7.76
N LEU A 381 -21.06 23.92 -8.33
CA LEU A 381 -21.21 25.25 -8.89
C LEU A 381 -22.12 26.07 -7.97
N THR A 382 -21.60 27.15 -7.40
CA THR A 382 -22.38 28.05 -6.54
C THR A 382 -23.30 28.95 -7.36
N LYS A 383 -24.29 29.56 -6.70
CA LYS A 383 -25.17 30.58 -7.29
C LYS A 383 -24.41 31.74 -7.96
N ASP A 384 -23.23 32.08 -7.43
CA ASP A 384 -22.34 33.13 -7.97
C ASP A 384 -21.51 32.69 -9.19
N ARG A 385 -21.81 31.52 -9.77
CA ARG A 385 -21.05 30.89 -10.87
C ARG A 385 -19.59 30.60 -10.51
N LYS A 386 -19.28 30.37 -9.24
CA LYS A 386 -17.95 29.95 -8.78
C LYS A 386 -17.92 28.43 -8.60
N MET A 387 -16.86 27.82 -9.10
CA MET A 387 -16.59 26.41 -8.82
C MET A 387 -16.04 26.27 -7.40
N LYS A 388 -16.58 25.32 -6.63
CA LYS A 388 -16.16 24.99 -5.26
C LYS A 388 -15.92 23.48 -5.18
N VAL A 389 -14.92 23.08 -4.40
CA VAL A 389 -14.69 21.67 -4.08
C VAL A 389 -15.12 21.45 -2.64
N LEU A 390 -16.13 20.60 -2.44
CA LEU A 390 -16.51 20.07 -1.13
C LEU A 390 -15.61 18.88 -0.84
N LYS A 391 -14.70 19.06 0.13
CA LYS A 391 -13.77 18.00 0.54
C LYS A 391 -14.49 16.99 1.43
N GLY A 392 -14.32 15.71 1.13
CA GLY A 392 -14.76 14.64 2.01
C GLY A 392 -13.75 14.35 3.12
N GLU A 393 -14.19 13.60 4.12
CA GLU A 393 -13.32 13.08 5.18
C GLU A 393 -12.56 11.84 4.66
N PRO A 394 -11.22 11.76 4.84
CA PRO A 394 -10.46 10.57 4.50
C PRO A 394 -10.85 9.36 5.34
N ALA A 395 -11.10 8.22 4.70
CA ALA A 395 -11.46 6.97 5.36
C ALA A 395 -11.04 5.75 4.52
N LEU A 396 -10.99 4.58 5.16
CA LEU A 396 -10.78 3.29 4.46
C LEU A 396 -11.90 3.01 3.43
N ASN A 397 -13.13 3.35 3.81
CA ASN A 397 -14.30 3.32 2.92
C ASN A 397 -14.89 4.73 2.87
N PRO A 398 -14.38 5.61 1.99
CA PRO A 398 -14.76 7.02 1.98
C PRO A 398 -16.21 7.21 1.51
N ILE A 399 -16.93 8.10 2.19
CA ILE A 399 -18.31 8.47 1.88
C ILE A 399 -18.29 9.87 1.27
N ALA A 400 -19.09 10.08 0.23
CA ALA A 400 -19.20 11.39 -0.40
C ALA A 400 -19.79 12.41 0.58
N PRO A 401 -19.26 13.64 0.66
CA PRO A 401 -19.78 14.67 1.55
C PRO A 401 -21.24 15.02 1.19
N PRO A 402 -22.02 15.53 2.15
CA PRO A 402 -23.37 16.03 1.87
C PRO A 402 -23.34 17.14 0.81
N ASP A 403 -24.40 17.25 0.03
CA ASP A 403 -24.55 18.34 -0.93
C ASP A 403 -24.77 19.67 -0.19
N ASP A 404 -24.22 20.75 -0.74
CA ASP A 404 -24.34 22.10 -0.21
C ASP A 404 -25.58 22.77 -0.82
N GLU A 405 -26.52 23.23 0.01
CA GLU A 405 -27.83 23.76 -0.40
C GLU A 405 -27.74 24.94 -1.38
N ASP A 406 -26.65 25.72 -1.30
CA ASP A 406 -26.41 26.90 -2.15
C ASP A 406 -25.62 26.59 -3.43
N SER A 407 -25.34 25.32 -3.69
CA SER A 407 -24.56 24.90 -4.85
C SER A 407 -25.12 23.65 -5.54
N MET A 408 -24.83 23.51 -6.82
CA MET A 408 -25.23 22.36 -7.62
C MET A 408 -24.03 21.44 -7.85
N THR A 409 -24.12 20.19 -7.43
CA THR A 409 -23.04 19.20 -7.62
C THR A 409 -22.94 18.76 -9.07
N LEU A 410 -21.78 18.95 -9.69
CA LEU A 410 -21.50 18.59 -11.08
C LEU A 410 -20.75 17.26 -11.20
N TYR A 411 -19.80 17.03 -10.30
CA TYR A 411 -18.97 15.83 -10.29
C TYR A 411 -18.77 15.29 -8.89
N VAL A 412 -18.67 13.97 -8.78
CA VAL A 412 -18.09 13.28 -7.63
C VAL A 412 -16.70 12.82 -8.01
N LEU A 413 -15.71 13.20 -7.22
CA LEU A 413 -14.29 12.91 -7.43
C LEU A 413 -13.89 11.86 -6.40
N ASN A 414 -13.49 10.67 -6.86
CA ASN A 414 -12.89 9.68 -5.98
C ASN A 414 -11.38 9.86 -6.03
N ILE A 415 -10.81 10.32 -4.91
CA ILE A 415 -9.40 10.63 -4.75
C ILE A 415 -8.73 9.43 -4.06
N PRO A 416 -7.79 8.75 -4.74
CA PRO A 416 -7.08 7.62 -4.14
C PRO A 416 -6.20 8.04 -2.96
N ALA A 417 -5.78 7.06 -2.16
CA ALA A 417 -4.81 7.26 -1.09
C ALA A 417 -3.48 7.77 -1.67
N TYR A 418 -3.16 9.04 -1.39
CA TYR A 418 -2.10 9.81 -2.05
C TYR A 418 -2.21 9.85 -3.58
N THR A 419 -2.46 11.03 -4.14
CA THR A 419 -2.59 11.20 -5.60
C THR A 419 -1.21 11.31 -6.26
N PHE A 420 -0.68 10.21 -6.80
CA PHE A 420 0.59 10.20 -7.52
C PHE A 420 0.49 10.93 -8.86
N ALA A 421 -0.58 10.69 -9.61
CA ALA A 421 -0.87 11.38 -10.86
C ALA A 421 -2.31 11.91 -10.87
N LEU A 422 -2.53 13.02 -11.59
CA LEU A 422 -3.88 13.58 -11.77
C LEU A 422 -4.84 12.61 -12.47
N ALA A 423 -4.31 11.69 -13.28
CA ALA A 423 -5.09 10.67 -13.97
C ALA A 423 -5.68 9.60 -13.02
N ASP A 424 -5.13 9.46 -11.80
CA ASP A 424 -5.61 8.48 -10.83
C ASP A 424 -6.92 8.93 -10.16
N ILE A 425 -7.29 10.20 -10.31
CA ILE A 425 -8.56 10.73 -9.81
C ILE A 425 -9.68 10.29 -10.76
N THR A 426 -10.56 9.43 -10.27
CA THR A 426 -11.74 9.01 -11.04
C THR A 426 -12.89 9.99 -10.80
N THR A 427 -13.56 10.39 -11.88
CA THR A 427 -14.63 11.39 -11.81
C THR A 427 -15.94 10.80 -12.30
N ARG A 428 -17.02 11.07 -11.57
CA ARG A 428 -18.39 10.69 -11.94
C ARG A 428 -19.21 11.94 -12.15
N TYR A 429 -19.62 12.17 -13.40
CA TYR A 429 -20.52 13.27 -13.73
C TYR A 429 -21.91 13.06 -13.14
N ILE A 430 -22.51 14.13 -12.62
CA ILE A 430 -23.91 14.18 -12.22
C ILE A 430 -24.67 15.03 -13.22
N ASP A 431 -25.65 14.41 -13.89
CA ASP A 431 -26.56 15.13 -14.76
C ASP A 431 -27.57 15.91 -13.92
N ASN A 432 -27.55 17.24 -14.09
CA ASN A 432 -28.47 18.16 -13.43
C ASN A 432 -29.61 18.61 -14.35
N LYS A 433 -29.85 17.90 -15.46
CA LYS A 433 -30.93 18.21 -16.39
C LYS A 433 -32.30 18.15 -15.69
N ARG A 434 -32.95 19.30 -15.58
CA ARG A 434 -34.32 19.42 -15.08
C ARG A 434 -35.30 19.25 -16.25
N PHE A 435 -36.25 18.34 -16.09
CA PHE A 435 -37.40 18.24 -16.99
C PHE A 435 -38.54 19.10 -16.45
N THR A 436 -39.16 19.91 -17.32
CA THR A 436 -40.38 20.62 -16.94
C THR A 436 -41.56 19.67 -16.99
N MET A 437 -42.66 19.96 -16.27
CA MET A 437 -43.90 19.17 -16.38
C MET A 437 -44.42 19.09 -17.81
N ARG A 438 -44.18 20.12 -18.63
CA ARG A 438 -44.52 20.12 -20.06
C ARG A 438 -43.68 19.11 -20.85
N ASP A 439 -42.38 19.00 -20.53
CA ASP A 439 -41.49 18.03 -21.18
C ASP A 439 -41.82 16.61 -20.75
N ILE A 440 -42.16 16.41 -19.47
CA ILE A 440 -42.64 15.13 -18.94
C ILE A 440 -43.95 14.73 -19.64
N GLY A 441 -44.92 15.64 -19.77
CA GLY A 441 -46.17 15.35 -20.48
C GLY A 441 -45.98 15.06 -21.98
N LYS A 442 -44.95 15.62 -22.62
CA LYS A 442 -44.59 15.23 -24.00
C LYS A 442 -43.99 13.83 -24.06
N LEU A 443 -43.17 13.45 -23.07
CA LEU A 443 -42.60 12.11 -22.97
C LEU A 443 -43.68 11.07 -22.68
N GLU A 444 -44.60 11.34 -21.75
CA GLU A 444 -45.76 10.51 -21.44
C GLU A 444 -46.59 10.21 -22.69
N LYS A 445 -47.02 11.25 -23.43
CA LYS A 445 -47.75 11.07 -24.70
C LYS A 445 -46.95 10.32 -25.77
N ARG A 446 -45.62 10.35 -25.71
CA ARG A 446 -44.77 9.57 -26.63
C ARG A 446 -44.70 8.12 -26.20
N ILE A 447 -44.58 7.84 -24.91
CA ILE A 447 -44.56 6.50 -24.33
C ILE A 447 -45.91 5.82 -24.58
N GLU A 448 -47.02 6.49 -24.29
CA GLU A 448 -48.38 6.00 -24.55
C GLU A 448 -48.57 5.60 -26.04
N ARG A 449 -48.11 6.45 -26.96
CA ARG A 449 -48.14 6.13 -28.40
C ARG A 449 -47.24 4.96 -28.75
N LEU A 450 -46.04 4.87 -28.17
CA LEU A 450 -45.14 3.74 -28.39
C LEU A 450 -45.77 2.44 -27.90
N GLU A 451 -46.39 2.44 -26.71
CA GLU A 451 -47.12 1.29 -26.18
C GLU A 451 -48.24 0.86 -27.14
N TYR A 452 -49.06 1.79 -27.62
CA TYR A 452 -50.12 1.51 -28.59
C TYR A 452 -49.59 0.87 -29.90
N TYR A 453 -48.53 1.42 -30.48
CA TYR A 453 -47.98 0.86 -31.73
C TYR A 453 -47.27 -0.47 -31.51
N THR A 454 -46.61 -0.67 -30.38
CA THR A 454 -45.94 -1.93 -30.06
C THR A 454 -46.94 -3.06 -29.81
N SER A 455 -48.05 -2.80 -29.11
CA SER A 455 -49.09 -3.81 -28.90
C SER A 455 -49.71 -4.25 -30.22
N LEU A 456 -50.02 -3.31 -31.12
CA LEU A 456 -50.56 -3.61 -32.43
C LEU A 456 -49.55 -4.41 -33.28
N THR A 457 -48.29 -3.98 -33.31
CA THR A 457 -47.22 -4.68 -34.06
C THR A 457 -47.01 -6.11 -33.56
N ILE A 458 -47.12 -6.35 -32.25
CA ILE A 458 -47.01 -7.69 -31.67
C ILE A 458 -48.19 -8.55 -32.12
N LEU A 459 -49.42 -8.04 -32.04
CA LEU A 459 -50.63 -8.75 -32.46
C LEU A 459 -50.62 -9.07 -33.97
N GLU A 460 -50.15 -8.13 -34.80
CA GLU A 460 -49.93 -8.35 -36.24
C GLU A 460 -48.95 -9.50 -36.48
N LYS A 461 -47.81 -9.51 -35.78
CA LYS A 461 -46.82 -10.59 -35.90
C LYS A 461 -47.34 -11.94 -35.43
N GLU A 462 -48.04 -12.00 -34.30
CA GLU A 462 -48.64 -13.24 -33.81
C GLU A 462 -49.68 -13.76 -34.80
N THR A 463 -50.55 -12.90 -35.33
CA THR A 463 -51.56 -13.28 -36.32
C THR A 463 -50.94 -13.69 -37.66
N ALA A 464 -49.85 -13.02 -38.07
CA ALA A 464 -49.06 -13.40 -39.23
C ALA A 464 -48.37 -14.76 -39.06
N ALA A 465 -47.97 -15.12 -37.84
CA ALA A 465 -47.35 -16.41 -37.53
C ALA A 465 -48.37 -17.56 -37.31
N ARG A 466 -49.65 -17.27 -37.00
CA ARG A 466 -50.67 -18.31 -36.77
C ARG A 466 -51.15 -18.97 -38.05
N ASP A 467 -50.88 -20.26 -38.24
CA ASP A 467 -51.41 -20.98 -39.39
C ASP A 467 -52.92 -21.28 -39.23
N PHE A 468 -53.71 -20.95 -40.26
CA PHE A 468 -55.11 -21.32 -40.35
C PHE A 468 -55.25 -22.41 -41.41
N THR A 469 -56.01 -23.47 -41.12
CA THR A 469 -56.31 -24.53 -42.09
C THR A 469 -57.77 -24.44 -42.50
N THR A 470 -58.05 -24.31 -43.80
CA THR A 470 -59.42 -24.19 -44.35
C THR A 470 -59.82 -25.38 -45.21
N GLY A 471 -58.96 -26.41 -45.30
CA GLY A 471 -59.15 -27.56 -46.16
C GLY A 471 -59.61 -28.82 -45.43
N VAL A 472 -60.36 -29.67 -46.13
CA VAL A 472 -60.63 -31.08 -45.77
C VAL A 472 -59.43 -32.01 -46.03
N ALA A 473 -58.34 -31.48 -46.59
CA ALA A 473 -57.13 -32.24 -46.85
C ALA A 473 -56.41 -32.55 -45.53
N THR A 474 -56.18 -33.82 -45.25
CA THR A 474 -55.42 -34.30 -44.09
C THR A 474 -54.13 -34.99 -44.54
N ASP A 475 -53.08 -34.94 -43.72
CA ASP A 475 -51.92 -35.81 -43.90
C ASP A 475 -52.33 -37.28 -43.67
N SER A 476 -51.48 -38.23 -44.07
CA SER A 476 -51.50 -39.65 -43.73
C SER A 476 -51.75 -39.99 -42.25
N LEU A 477 -51.55 -39.03 -41.34
CA LEU A 477 -51.85 -39.11 -39.90
C LEU A 477 -53.15 -38.38 -39.50
N PHE A 478 -54.02 -38.04 -40.45
CA PHE A 478 -55.27 -37.29 -40.29
C PHE A 478 -55.13 -35.84 -39.76
N ASN A 479 -53.91 -35.28 -39.71
CA ASN A 479 -53.70 -33.88 -39.35
C ASN A 479 -54.12 -32.95 -40.50
N PRO A 480 -54.93 -31.89 -40.28
CA PRO A 480 -55.30 -30.94 -41.32
C PRO A 480 -54.07 -30.35 -42.00
N ARG A 481 -54.00 -30.41 -43.33
CA ARG A 481 -52.90 -29.90 -44.15
C ARG A 481 -53.37 -28.77 -45.06
N GLY A 482 -52.57 -27.71 -45.07
CA GLY A 482 -52.72 -26.55 -45.94
C GLY A 482 -52.89 -25.28 -45.12
N ALA A 483 -51.82 -24.49 -45.02
CA ALA A 483 -51.92 -23.12 -44.51
C ALA A 483 -52.72 -22.31 -45.54
N ALA A 484 -53.86 -21.78 -45.12
CA ALA A 484 -54.65 -20.87 -45.93
C ALA A 484 -53.81 -19.64 -46.27
N PHE A 485 -53.82 -19.23 -47.53
CA PHE A 485 -53.14 -18.01 -47.96
C PHE A 485 -53.79 -16.79 -47.30
N LYS A 486 -53.01 -16.04 -46.51
CA LYS A 486 -53.48 -14.83 -45.82
C LYS A 486 -53.41 -13.64 -46.77
N SER A 487 -54.54 -13.26 -47.38
CA SER A 487 -54.61 -12.09 -48.28
C SER A 487 -54.59 -10.74 -47.54
N GLY A 488 -54.79 -10.77 -46.22
CA GLY A 488 -54.80 -9.61 -45.33
C GLY A 488 -55.15 -10.09 -43.92
N MET A 489 -54.70 -9.36 -42.90
CA MET A 489 -55.08 -9.62 -41.52
C MET A 489 -55.50 -8.30 -40.88
N LEU A 490 -56.63 -8.33 -40.19
CA LEU A 490 -57.09 -7.26 -39.32
C LEU A 490 -56.88 -7.76 -37.89
N VAL A 491 -56.17 -6.98 -37.09
CA VAL A 491 -55.98 -7.26 -35.67
C VAL A 491 -56.56 -6.13 -34.85
N ASP A 492 -57.21 -6.50 -33.76
CA ASP A 492 -57.81 -5.57 -32.81
C ASP A 492 -57.30 -5.91 -31.41
N SER A 493 -56.85 -4.90 -30.68
CA SER A 493 -56.42 -5.03 -29.29
C SER A 493 -57.58 -4.89 -28.29
N PHE A 494 -58.82 -4.70 -28.77
CA PHE A 494 -60.04 -4.47 -27.98
C PHE A 494 -59.86 -3.39 -26.91
N SER A 495 -59.14 -2.33 -27.29
CA SER A 495 -58.95 -1.11 -26.48
C SER A 495 -60.10 -0.12 -26.69
N GLY A 496 -61.01 -0.40 -27.62
CA GLY A 496 -62.24 0.34 -27.86
C GLY A 496 -62.87 -0.03 -29.19
N HIS A 497 -63.95 0.66 -29.54
CA HIS A 497 -64.76 0.33 -30.71
C HIS A 497 -64.27 1.00 -32.03
N SER A 498 -63.05 1.54 -32.08
CA SER A 498 -62.56 2.32 -33.24
C SER A 498 -62.25 1.47 -34.48
N VAL A 499 -62.01 0.17 -34.31
CA VAL A 499 -61.74 -0.78 -35.41
C VAL A 499 -63.05 -1.33 -36.00
N GLY A 500 -64.08 -1.47 -35.18
CA GLY A 500 -65.39 -1.99 -35.59
C GLY A 500 -66.30 -0.91 -36.17
N ASP A 501 -67.21 -1.31 -37.06
CA ASP A 501 -68.23 -0.42 -37.60
C ASP A 501 -69.43 -0.30 -36.64
N VAL A 502 -69.33 0.65 -35.70
CA VAL A 502 -70.37 0.91 -34.68
C VAL A 502 -71.70 1.40 -35.23
N MET A 503 -71.76 1.84 -36.49
CA MET A 503 -72.99 2.34 -37.10
C MET A 503 -73.79 1.23 -37.79
N ASN A 504 -73.22 0.03 -37.91
CA ASN A 504 -73.91 -1.12 -38.47
C ASN A 504 -74.83 -1.75 -37.41
N ASP A 505 -76.10 -1.97 -37.75
CA ASP A 505 -77.08 -2.62 -36.87
C ASP A 505 -76.63 -4.03 -36.42
N ASP A 506 -75.76 -4.69 -37.19
CA ASP A 506 -75.19 -6.00 -36.85
C ASP A 506 -74.03 -5.93 -35.83
N TYR A 507 -73.54 -4.72 -35.49
CA TYR A 507 -72.45 -4.53 -34.51
C TYR A 507 -72.96 -4.61 -33.07
N ASN A 508 -73.38 -5.81 -32.65
CA ASN A 508 -73.94 -6.08 -31.33
C ASN A 508 -72.91 -6.68 -30.35
N ILE A 509 -71.85 -5.93 -30.08
CA ILE A 509 -70.77 -6.34 -29.17
C ILE A 509 -70.47 -5.26 -28.14
N SER A 510 -69.93 -5.66 -26.99
CA SER A 510 -69.42 -4.77 -25.96
C SER A 510 -67.95 -5.09 -25.70
N ILE A 511 -67.14 -4.06 -25.48
CA ILE A 511 -65.71 -4.19 -25.17
C ILE A 511 -65.48 -3.82 -23.72
N GLU A 512 -64.81 -4.71 -22.99
CA GLU A 512 -64.35 -4.44 -21.64
C GLU A 512 -62.98 -3.76 -21.69
N TYR A 513 -62.92 -2.44 -21.46
CA TYR A 513 -61.70 -1.65 -21.62
C TYR A 513 -60.56 -2.06 -20.67
N ALA A 514 -60.89 -2.59 -19.48
CA ALA A 514 -59.91 -2.97 -18.48
C ALA A 514 -59.24 -4.31 -18.80
N THR A 515 -60.01 -5.32 -19.21
CA THR A 515 -59.50 -6.66 -19.55
C THR A 515 -59.13 -6.81 -21.03
N LYS A 516 -59.55 -5.84 -21.87
CA LYS A 516 -59.35 -5.83 -23.33
C LYS A 516 -59.96 -7.05 -24.00
N GLU A 517 -61.21 -7.34 -23.67
CA GLU A 517 -61.94 -8.50 -24.17
C GLU A 517 -63.24 -8.06 -24.85
N MET A 518 -63.56 -8.69 -25.97
CA MET A 518 -64.86 -8.57 -26.64
C MET A 518 -65.86 -9.54 -26.00
N ARG A 519 -67.07 -9.05 -25.73
CA ARG A 519 -68.21 -9.86 -25.28
C ARG A 519 -69.49 -9.49 -26.03
N PRO A 520 -70.53 -10.34 -26.01
CA PRO A 520 -71.81 -10.00 -26.60
C PRO A 520 -72.38 -8.69 -26.02
N GLY A 521 -73.06 -7.91 -26.87
CA GLY A 521 -73.78 -6.73 -26.43
C GLY A 521 -74.76 -7.08 -25.33
N PHE A 522 -74.79 -6.26 -24.29
CA PHE A 522 -75.67 -6.46 -23.14
C PHE A 522 -76.39 -5.15 -22.85
N TYR A 523 -77.66 -5.26 -22.50
CA TYR A 523 -78.40 -4.17 -21.89
C TYR A 523 -78.16 -4.27 -20.39
N TYR A 524 -77.60 -3.21 -19.80
CA TYR A 524 -77.67 -3.03 -18.37
C TYR A 524 -78.86 -2.12 -18.07
N ASP A 525 -79.73 -2.58 -17.20
CA ASP A 525 -80.76 -1.74 -16.61
C ASP A 525 -80.42 -1.56 -15.14
N ASN A 526 -80.42 -0.32 -14.69
CA ASN A 526 -80.15 0.00 -13.29
C ASN A 526 -81.45 -0.06 -12.52
N HIS A 527 -81.74 -1.24 -11.97
CA HIS A 527 -82.93 -1.40 -11.14
C HIS A 527 -82.73 -0.71 -9.79
N ARG A 528 -83.50 0.35 -9.52
CA ARG A 528 -83.46 1.03 -8.23
C ARG A 528 -84.05 0.12 -7.15
N PHE A 529 -83.21 -0.33 -6.23
CA PHE A 529 -83.69 -1.05 -5.05
C PHE A 529 -84.28 -0.06 -4.04
N THR A 530 -85.46 -0.40 -3.49
CA THR A 530 -86.08 0.34 -2.39
C THR A 530 -85.82 -0.38 -1.09
N TYR A 531 -85.14 0.28 -0.16
CA TYR A 531 -84.87 -0.29 1.16
C TYR A 531 -86.16 -0.42 1.98
N SER A 532 -86.46 -1.64 2.44
CA SER A 532 -87.58 -1.92 3.35
C SER A 532 -87.07 -2.39 4.71
N LEU A 533 -87.36 -1.60 5.75
CA LEU A 533 -86.97 -1.88 7.14
C LEU A 533 -87.56 -3.19 7.68
N GLY A 534 -88.68 -3.67 7.13
CA GLY A 534 -89.36 -4.88 7.62
C GLY A 534 -88.88 -6.20 6.99
N TYR A 535 -88.22 -6.13 5.84
CA TYR A 535 -87.79 -7.33 5.08
C TYR A 535 -86.28 -7.41 4.85
N SER A 536 -85.52 -6.34 5.12
CA SER A 536 -84.07 -6.31 4.94
C SER A 536 -83.38 -6.55 6.29
N ASN A 537 -83.12 -7.83 6.60
CA ASN A 537 -82.45 -8.23 7.84
C ASN A 537 -80.93 -8.21 7.69
N ASN A 538 -80.19 -7.96 8.77
CA ASN A 538 -78.72 -7.93 8.81
C ASN A 538 -78.07 -6.97 7.80
N VAL A 539 -78.61 -5.76 7.69
CA VAL A 539 -78.01 -4.64 6.96
C VAL A 539 -78.28 -3.34 7.71
N THR A 540 -77.38 -2.36 7.59
CA THR A 540 -77.53 -1.01 8.16
C THR A 540 -77.58 0.00 7.02
N LYS A 541 -78.58 0.88 7.02
CA LYS A 541 -78.67 1.99 6.06
C LYS A 541 -78.05 3.25 6.65
N THR A 542 -77.00 3.76 6.03
CA THR A 542 -76.31 5.01 6.40
C THR A 542 -76.41 5.98 5.22
N GLY A 543 -77.32 6.95 5.31
CA GLY A 543 -77.63 7.85 4.20
C GLY A 543 -78.18 7.08 2.99
N ASP A 544 -77.51 7.21 1.85
CA ASP A 544 -77.85 6.51 0.59
C ASP A 544 -77.17 5.15 0.44
N LEU A 545 -76.31 4.76 1.38
CA LEU A 545 -75.58 3.49 1.36
C LEU A 545 -76.27 2.45 2.27
N ILE A 546 -76.32 1.21 1.79
CA ILE A 546 -76.74 0.04 2.58
C ILE A 546 -75.51 -0.84 2.74
N THR A 547 -75.07 -1.08 3.97
CA THR A 547 -73.91 -1.91 4.29
C THR A 547 -74.31 -3.08 5.19
N LEU A 548 -73.44 -4.08 5.32
CA LEU A 548 -73.58 -5.07 6.39
C LEU A 548 -73.48 -4.36 7.75
N PRO A 549 -74.07 -4.92 8.83
CA PRO A 549 -74.08 -4.29 10.13
C PRO A 549 -72.64 -4.10 10.59
N TYR A 550 -72.28 -2.86 10.86
CA TYR A 550 -70.95 -2.50 11.31
C TYR A 550 -71.05 -1.72 12.62
N THR A 551 -70.00 -1.78 13.41
CA THR A 551 -69.82 -0.92 14.58
C THR A 551 -68.74 0.09 14.26
N ASP A 552 -69.05 1.37 14.38
CA ASP A 552 -68.06 2.42 14.22
C ASP A 552 -67.01 2.33 15.33
N THR A 553 -65.74 2.24 14.93
CA THR A 553 -64.59 2.34 15.83
C THR A 553 -63.76 3.54 15.42
N ASN A 554 -63.39 4.40 16.38
CA ASN A 554 -62.54 5.57 16.09
C ASN A 554 -61.20 5.12 15.50
N TYR A 555 -60.93 5.48 14.25
CA TYR A 555 -59.66 5.14 13.58
C TYR A 555 -58.50 6.03 14.08
N VAL A 556 -58.75 7.33 14.27
CA VAL A 556 -57.80 8.29 14.87
C VAL A 556 -58.60 9.27 15.72
N GLN A 557 -58.22 9.42 16.99
CA GLN A 557 -58.83 10.37 17.92
C GLN A 557 -57.77 11.33 18.44
N GLN A 558 -57.98 12.64 18.24
CA GLN A 558 -57.16 13.69 18.85
C GLN A 558 -57.99 14.36 19.97
N PRO A 559 -57.89 13.91 21.22
CA PRO A 559 -58.77 14.36 22.31
C PRO A 559 -58.48 15.80 22.79
N LEU A 560 -57.39 16.42 22.34
CA LEU A 560 -57.08 17.83 22.61
C LEU A 560 -56.80 18.54 21.29
N SER A 561 -57.74 19.39 20.89
CA SER A 561 -57.59 20.29 19.76
C SER A 561 -58.09 21.68 20.15
N SER A 562 -57.32 22.70 19.78
CA SER A 562 -57.69 24.11 19.91
C SER A 562 -58.39 24.67 18.67
N ASN A 563 -58.44 23.94 17.55
CA ASN A 563 -59.20 24.26 16.34
C ASN A 563 -59.38 23.03 15.44
N THR A 564 -60.55 22.89 14.81
CA THR A 564 -60.87 21.81 13.87
C THR A 564 -60.59 22.24 12.43
N VAL A 565 -59.98 21.34 11.63
CA VAL A 565 -59.81 21.49 10.18
C VAL A 565 -60.26 20.21 9.51
N ALA A 566 -61.02 20.32 8.41
CA ALA A 566 -61.43 19.17 7.60
C ALA A 566 -60.21 18.60 6.87
N ILE A 567 -59.90 17.33 7.09
CA ILE A 567 -58.77 16.62 6.46
C ILE A 567 -59.04 16.33 4.97
N ASN A 568 -60.28 16.49 4.51
CA ASN A 568 -60.64 16.42 3.10
C ASN A 568 -61.35 17.72 2.65
N PRO A 569 -60.73 18.56 1.80
CA PRO A 569 -61.29 19.85 1.38
C PRO A 569 -62.35 19.76 0.26
N PHE A 570 -62.83 18.56 -0.10
CA PHE A 570 -63.81 18.37 -1.18
C PHE A 570 -65.07 17.58 -0.76
N ASN A 571 -65.50 17.71 0.49
CA ASN A 571 -66.88 17.44 0.90
C ASN A 571 -67.36 18.49 1.89
#